data_AF-A0A645AQ45-F1
#
_entry.id   AF-A0A645AQ45-F1
#
_cell.length_a   1.000
_cell.length_b   1.000
_cell.length_c   1.000
_cell.angle_alpha   90.00
_cell.angle_beta   90.00
_cell.angle_gamma   90.00
#
_symmetry.space_group_name_H-M   'P 1'
#
loop_
_entity.id
_entity.type
_entity.pdbx_description
1 polymer ?
#
loop_
_entity_poly.entity_id
_entity_poly.type
_entity_poly.pdbx_seq_one_letter_code
_entity_poly.pdbx_strand_id
1 'polypeptide(L)'
;MVFNIKDHSGLSEPVFFQADINAFVSPFRNNRRNDFRVGGGLGFYKLSGEGYAARSAFGFNLIIENTFMINDLFFIGAKAFMQPYFNKESSSGVLLKAGVNF
;
A
#
# COMPACT_ATOMS: atom_id res chain seq x y z
N MET A 1 -11.49 2.94 6.19
CA MET A 1 -12.93 3.11 5.90
C MET A 1 -13.14 4.58 5.57
N VAL A 2 -13.35 4.91 4.30
CA VAL A 2 -13.67 6.30 3.90
C VAL A 2 -15.19 6.38 3.79
N PHE A 3 -15.81 7.27 4.57
CA PHE A 3 -17.24 7.55 4.44
C PHE A 3 -17.43 8.52 3.27
N ASN A 4 -18.28 8.16 2.32
CA ASN A 4 -18.54 8.97 1.13
C ASN A 4 -19.89 9.70 1.28
N ILE A 5 -19.87 11.03 1.11
CA ILE A 5 -21.03 11.90 1.09
C ILE A 5 -21.58 11.86 -0.33
N LYS A 6 -22.83 11.42 -0.52
CA LYS A 6 -23.47 11.38 -1.84
C LYS A 6 -23.71 12.80 -2.34
N ASP A 7 -22.96 13.22 -3.35
CA ASP A 7 -23.23 14.46 -4.06
C ASP A 7 -24.36 14.26 -5.09
N HIS A 8 -25.27 15.24 -5.18
CA HIS A 8 -26.50 15.18 -5.97
C HIS A 8 -26.25 15.51 -7.45
N SER A 9 -25.37 14.77 -8.11
CA SER A 9 -25.28 14.75 -9.57
C SER A 9 -25.26 13.30 -10.03
N GLY A 10 -26.18 12.90 -10.91
CA GLY A 10 -26.45 11.52 -11.32
C GLY A 10 -25.34 10.83 -12.12
N LEU A 11 -24.08 11.10 -11.83
CA LEU A 11 -22.91 10.40 -12.33
C LEU A 11 -22.32 9.59 -11.17
N SER A 12 -22.47 8.27 -11.21
CA SER A 12 -21.86 7.40 -10.20
C SER A 12 -20.34 7.56 -10.25
N GLU A 13 -19.71 7.95 -9.14
CA GLU A 13 -18.26 7.98 -9.06
C GLU A 13 -17.67 6.56 -9.26
N PRO A 14 -16.52 6.43 -9.94
CA PRO A 14 -15.86 5.15 -10.10
C PRO A 14 -15.35 4.65 -8.75
N VAL A 15 -15.76 3.44 -8.37
CA VAL A 15 -15.29 2.75 -7.17
C VAL A 15 -13.98 2.04 -7.49
N PHE A 16 -12.92 2.40 -6.77
CA PHE A 16 -11.62 1.74 -6.81
C PHE A 16 -11.47 0.78 -5.63
N PHE A 17 -11.22 -0.49 -5.91
CA PHE A 17 -10.91 -1.52 -4.92
C PHE A 17 -9.52 -2.09 -5.21
N GLN A 18 -8.69 -2.20 -4.18
CA GLN A 18 -7.36 -2.82 -4.24
C GLN A 18 -7.17 -3.77 -3.05
N ALA A 19 -6.60 -4.94 -3.34
CA ALA A 19 -6.25 -5.95 -2.35
C ALA A 19 -4.86 -6.52 -2.66
N ASP A 20 -3.99 -6.59 -1.65
CA ASP A 20 -2.61 -7.05 -1.81
C ASP A 20 -2.28 -8.13 -0.77
N ILE A 21 -1.58 -9.18 -1.21
CA ILE A 21 -1.02 -10.24 -0.37
C ILE A 21 0.49 -10.15 -0.47
N ASN A 22 1.14 -9.86 0.67
CA ASN A 22 2.57 -9.55 0.74
C ASN A 22 3.28 -10.45 1.74
N ALA A 23 4.43 -10.98 1.35
CA ALA A 23 5.37 -11.64 2.26
C ALA A 23 6.54 -10.71 2.53
N PHE A 24 7.06 -10.73 3.77
CA PHE A 24 8.18 -9.89 4.18
C PHE A 24 9.27 -10.73 4.83
N VAL A 25 10.51 -10.35 4.57
CA VAL A 25 11.73 -10.89 5.16
C VAL A 25 12.54 -9.72 5.72
N SER A 26 13.11 -9.91 6.92
CA SER A 26 14.04 -8.97 7.52
C SER A 26 15.46 -9.54 7.39
N PRO A 27 16.29 -9.06 6.43
CA PRO A 27 17.64 -9.59 6.23
C PRO A 27 18.63 -9.14 7.30
N PHE A 28 18.30 -8.10 8.06
CA PHE A 28 19.15 -7.57 9.13
C PHE A 28 18.56 -7.93 10.49
N ARG A 29 19.45 -8.18 11.46
CA ARG A 29 19.04 -8.50 12.82
C ARG A 29 18.27 -7.31 13.42
N ASN A 30 16.99 -7.53 13.71
CA ASN A 30 16.15 -6.54 14.37
C ASN A 30 16.51 -6.47 15.87
N ASN A 31 17.23 -5.42 16.26
CA ASN A 31 17.60 -5.16 17.67
C ASN A 31 16.58 -4.25 18.38
N ARG A 32 15.28 -4.32 17.99
CA ARG A 32 14.18 -3.46 18.47
C ARG A 32 14.33 -1.97 18.19
N ARG A 33 15.51 -1.49 17.78
CA ARG A 33 15.72 -0.09 17.35
C ARG A 33 15.54 0.12 15.86
N ASN A 34 15.95 -0.84 15.04
CA ASN A 34 15.89 -0.72 13.59
C ASN A 34 15.28 -2.01 13.04
N ASP A 35 14.18 -1.85 12.33
CA ASP A 35 13.43 -2.93 11.70
C ASP A 35 13.36 -2.67 10.20
N PHE A 36 14.32 -3.26 9.48
CA PHE A 36 14.38 -3.23 8.03
C PHE A 36 13.74 -4.48 7.46
N ARG A 37 12.82 -4.30 6.52
CA ARG A 37 12.11 -5.40 5.86
C ARG A 37 12.06 -5.16 4.37
N VAL A 38 12.26 -6.24 3.64
CA VAL A 38 12.02 -6.31 2.21
C VAL A 38 10.90 -7.30 2.01
N GLY A 39 9.91 -6.94 1.21
CA GLY A 39 8.78 -7.78 0.91
C GLY A 39 8.39 -7.69 -0.54
N GLY A 40 7.60 -8.67 -0.95
CA GLY A 40 6.99 -8.72 -2.25
C GLY A 40 5.76 -9.58 -2.21
N GLY A 41 4.97 -9.49 -3.26
CA GLY A 41 3.61 -9.98 -3.21
C GLY A 41 2.84 -9.85 -4.50
N LEU A 42 1.57 -10.22 -4.41
CA LEU A 42 0.60 -10.13 -5.47
C LEU A 42 -0.46 -9.12 -5.10
N GLY A 43 -0.82 -8.27 -6.05
CA GLY A 43 -1.89 -7.30 -5.90
C GLY A 43 -2.97 -7.51 -6.95
N PHE A 44 -4.19 -7.19 -6.58
CA PHE A 44 -5.35 -7.16 -7.46
C PHE A 44 -6.08 -5.84 -7.27
N TYR A 45 -6.43 -5.18 -8.36
CA TYR A 45 -7.34 -4.04 -8.31
C TYR A 45 -8.54 -4.23 -9.23
N LYS A 46 -9.64 -3.58 -8.88
CA LYS A 46 -10.86 -3.50 -9.68
C LYS A 46 -11.39 -2.07 -9.66
N LEU A 47 -11.62 -1.52 -10.86
CA LEU A 47 -12.28 -0.25 -11.09
C LEU A 47 -13.68 -0.52 -11.65
N SER A 48 -14.72 0.00 -11.00
CA SER A 48 -16.12 -0.22 -11.40
C SER A 48 -16.94 1.05 -11.22
N GLY A 49 -17.70 1.46 -12.23
CA GLY A 49 -18.65 2.59 -12.18
C GLY A 49 -19.70 2.46 -13.28
N GLU A 50 -20.88 3.07 -13.12
CA GLU A 50 -21.88 3.09 -14.20
C GLU A 50 -21.32 3.87 -15.40
N GLY A 51 -21.29 3.22 -16.57
CA GLY A 51 -20.77 3.81 -17.82
C GLY A 51 -19.28 3.57 -18.10
N TYR A 52 -18.51 3.00 -17.17
CA TYR A 52 -17.11 2.62 -17.39
C TYR A 52 -16.97 1.10 -17.56
N ALA A 53 -16.21 0.65 -18.57
CA ALA A 53 -15.85 -0.75 -18.69
C ALA A 53 -15.09 -1.19 -17.43
N ALA A 54 -15.60 -2.18 -16.71
CA ALA A 54 -14.96 -2.72 -15.52
C ALA A 54 -13.54 -3.18 -15.88
N ARG A 55 -12.54 -2.57 -15.24
CA ARG A 55 -11.12 -2.93 -15.43
C ARG A 55 -10.63 -3.60 -14.17
N SER A 56 -9.96 -4.72 -14.33
CA SER A 56 -9.26 -5.38 -13.24
C SER A 56 -7.92 -5.89 -13.74
N ALA A 57 -6.89 -5.75 -12.94
CA ALA A 57 -5.59 -6.31 -13.24
C ALA A 57 -4.95 -6.88 -12.00
N PHE A 58 -4.16 -7.93 -12.23
CA PHE A 58 -3.20 -8.43 -11.26
C PHE A 58 -1.87 -7.70 -11.45
N GLY A 59 -1.07 -7.68 -10.40
CA GLY A 59 0.27 -7.15 -10.42
C GLY A 59 1.13 -7.83 -9.38
N PHE A 60 2.44 -7.64 -9.50
CA PHE A 60 3.37 -7.96 -8.44
C PHE A 60 3.69 -6.69 -7.69
N ASN A 61 4.08 -6.80 -6.43
CA ASN A 61 4.64 -5.68 -5.69
C ASN A 61 6.01 -6.02 -5.11
N LEU A 62 6.81 -4.97 -4.98
CA LEU A 62 8.08 -4.95 -4.27
C LEU A 62 7.98 -3.82 -3.25
N ILE A 63 8.27 -4.14 -2.00
CA ILE A 63 8.15 -3.23 -0.87
C ILE A 63 9.45 -3.25 -0.09
N ILE A 64 10.02 -2.08 0.16
CA ILE A 64 11.16 -1.92 1.05
C ILE A 64 10.71 -0.98 2.15
N GLU A 65 10.81 -1.41 3.39
CA GLU A 65 10.47 -0.57 4.53
C GLU A 65 11.54 -0.60 5.60
N ASN A 66 11.72 0.55 6.25
CA ASN A 66 12.54 0.69 7.42
C ASN A 66 11.75 1.43 8.50
N THR A 67 11.79 0.90 9.72
CA THR A 67 11.23 1.56 10.89
C THR A 67 12.33 1.70 11.95
N PHE A 68 12.49 2.90 12.46
CA PHE A 68 13.47 3.27 13.48
C PHE A 68 12.75 3.76 14.74
N MET A 69 13.03 3.14 15.87
CA MET A 69 12.59 3.61 17.18
C MET A 69 13.46 4.79 17.60
N ILE A 70 12.85 5.95 17.79
CA ILE A 70 13.52 7.14 18.36
C ILE A 70 13.81 6.90 19.84
N ASN A 71 12.78 6.43 20.56
CA ASN A 71 12.80 6.04 21.97
C ASN A 71 12.04 4.71 22.09
N ASP A 72 11.89 4.18 23.31
CA ASP A 72 11.10 2.95 23.50
C ASP A 72 9.62 3.10 23.12
N LEU A 73 9.10 4.35 23.16
CA LEU A 73 7.71 4.70 22.88
C LEU A 73 7.46 5.20 21.46
N PHE A 74 8.41 5.85 20.78
CA PHE A 74 8.14 6.52 19.50
C PHE A 74 8.95 5.91 18.35
N PHE A 75 8.33 5.80 17.18
CA PHE A 75 9.01 5.37 15.96
C PHE A 75 8.73 6.29 14.77
N ILE A 76 9.70 6.32 13.87
CA ILE A 76 9.58 6.87 12.53
C ILE A 76 10.02 5.83 11.52
N GLY A 77 9.49 5.89 10.30
CA GLY A 77 9.86 4.95 9.27
C GLY A 77 9.53 5.46 7.89
N ALA A 78 10.05 4.75 6.90
CA ALA A 78 9.75 4.97 5.50
C ALA A 78 9.40 3.63 4.86
N LYS A 79 8.45 3.66 3.93
CA LYS A 79 8.09 2.53 3.07
C LYS A 79 8.15 3.02 1.63
N ALA A 80 9.02 2.43 0.83
CA ALA A 80 8.96 2.53 -0.61
C ALA A 80 8.23 1.30 -1.17
N PHE A 81 7.38 1.50 -2.16
CA PHE A 81 6.71 0.40 -2.86
C PHE A 81 6.70 0.65 -4.36
N MET A 82 6.75 -0.45 -5.11
CA MET A 82 6.60 -0.47 -6.56
C MET A 82 5.72 -1.66 -6.94
N GLN A 83 4.67 -1.39 -7.71
CA GLN A 83 3.64 -2.34 -8.06
C GLN A 83 3.32 -2.25 -9.56
N PRO A 84 4.09 -2.96 -10.41
CA PRO A 84 3.74 -3.14 -11.82
C PRO A 84 2.53 -4.06 -11.96
N TYR A 85 1.54 -3.60 -12.72
CA TYR A 85 0.37 -4.38 -13.12
C TYR A 85 0.55 -4.94 -14.54
N PHE A 86 -0.02 -6.11 -14.80
CA PHE A 86 0.10 -6.78 -16.11
C PHE A 86 -0.53 -5.99 -17.27
N ASN A 87 -1.33 -4.97 -16.98
CA ASN A 87 -1.94 -4.09 -17.97
C ASN A 87 -1.04 -2.90 -18.38
N LYS A 88 0.28 -2.96 -18.12
CA LYS A 88 1.29 -1.91 -18.34
C LYS A 88 1.18 -0.67 -17.47
N GLU A 89 0.25 -0.61 -16.53
CA GLU A 89 0.20 0.45 -15.52
C GLU A 89 1.10 0.06 -14.33
N SER A 90 1.79 1.03 -13.75
CA SER A 90 2.63 0.80 -12.58
C SER A 90 2.35 1.85 -11.53
N SER A 91 2.14 1.42 -10.28
CA SER A 91 2.03 2.31 -9.13
C SER A 91 3.31 2.23 -8.32
N SER A 92 3.89 3.38 -7.96
CA SER A 92 5.07 3.43 -7.10
C SER A 92 5.00 4.64 -6.20
N GLY A 93 5.53 4.54 -4.99
CA GLY A 93 5.50 5.65 -4.07
C GLY A 93 6.35 5.43 -2.84
N VAL A 94 6.50 6.51 -2.08
CA VAL A 94 7.15 6.50 -0.77
C VAL A 94 6.15 7.02 0.26
N LEU A 95 6.06 6.32 1.37
CA LEU A 95 5.22 6.67 2.51
C LEU A 95 6.12 6.89 3.72
N LEU A 96 5.90 8.00 4.42
CA LEU A 96 6.45 8.21 5.74
C LEU A 96 5.50 7.62 6.78
N LYS A 97 6.07 6.97 7.78
CA LYS A 97 5.36 6.40 8.92
C LYS A 97 5.90 7.06 10.19
N ALA A 98 5.01 7.37 11.11
CA ALA A 98 5.36 7.76 12.47
C ALA A 98 4.31 7.17 13.40
N GLY A 99 4.69 6.83 14.62
CA GLY A 99 3.77 6.25 15.58
C GLY A 99 4.37 6.00 16.94
N VAL A 100 3.56 5.34 17.77
CA VAL A 100 3.88 4.99 19.15
C VAL A 100 3.84 3.48 19.35
N ASN A 101 4.74 2.96 20.18
CA ASN A 101 4.92 1.57 20.53
C ASN A 101 4.53 1.39 22.00
N PHE A 102 3.40 0.72 22.25
CA PHE A 102 2.85 0.45 23.59
C PHE A 102 3.03 -1.02 23.97
#